data_AF-A0A9R0RW07-F1
#
_entry.id   AF-A0A9R0RW07-F1
#
_cell.length_a   1.000
_cell.length_b   1.000
_cell.length_c   1.000
_cell.angle_alpha   90.00
_cell.angle_beta   90.00
_cell.angle_gamma   90.00
#
_symmetry.space_group_name_H-M   'P 1'
#
loop_
_entity.id
_entity.type
_entity.pdbx_description
1 polymer ?
#
loop_
_entity_poly.entity_id
_entity_poly.type
_entity_poly.pdbx_seq_one_letter_code
_entity_poly.pdbx_strand_id
1 'polypeptide(L)'
;MIALNVSQLVFTPSNFDQDYYPGRRKRGKDYREDMLELPFFYPGQICYGKVISIHLHQGAFVDIGGTHDGWVPIKGNDWYWIRHHIKPGMNVYVEILAKRDPYRFRFPLEMRLVYPNIDHLIFNRFDFPPIFHRKEDTNEEQLWREGGRLPIPRKKPSTDMETEPLVSDHPFVETLWEWHNAEQMILDHEDENPDKFKDVTYESTVDTSSFDEENRIQYTEGRVKETVLKKKVVNVNIKELDMKAARAEREEIKRLKAEAQERGEEYKIGKMRRNIEMDEYDLLQWRRSYEEREALLRDICW
;
A
#
# COMPACT_ATOMS: atom_id res chain seq x y z
N MET A 1 62.82 -39.07 9.84
CA MET A 1 61.34 -39.09 9.64
C MET A 1 60.70 -38.72 10.98
N ILE A 2 60.21 -37.49 11.11
CA ILE A 2 59.45 -37.05 12.28
C ILE A 2 58.05 -36.75 11.74
N ALA A 3 57.10 -37.61 12.08
CA ALA A 3 55.70 -37.48 11.68
C ALA A 3 55.08 -36.29 12.44
N LEU A 4 54.75 -35.23 11.71
CA LEU A 4 53.95 -34.12 12.22
C LEU A 4 52.50 -34.61 12.38
N ASN A 5 52.01 -34.63 13.63
CA ASN A 5 50.61 -34.88 13.96
C ASN A 5 49.73 -33.77 13.35
N VAL A 6 49.04 -34.07 12.25
CA VAL A 6 48.06 -33.19 11.57
C VAL A 6 46.70 -33.23 12.30
N SER A 7 46.69 -33.28 13.63
CA SER A 7 45.45 -33.46 14.42
C SER A 7 44.98 -32.21 15.17
N GLN A 8 45.55 -31.03 14.94
CA GLN A 8 45.14 -29.78 15.61
C GLN A 8 44.62 -28.66 14.69
N LEU A 9 44.29 -28.95 13.42
CA LEU A 9 43.81 -27.92 12.48
C LEU A 9 42.47 -28.29 11.80
N VAL A 10 41.53 -28.83 12.56
CA VAL A 10 40.11 -28.83 12.18
C VAL A 10 39.28 -28.45 13.40
N PHE A 11 39.34 -27.16 13.77
CA PHE A 11 38.42 -26.58 14.73
C PHE A 11 37.08 -26.38 14.00
N THR A 12 36.15 -27.32 14.16
CA THR A 12 34.87 -27.28 13.48
C THR A 12 34.04 -26.07 13.96
N PRO A 13 33.39 -25.32 13.05
CA PRO A 13 32.51 -24.19 13.38
C PRO A 13 31.16 -24.63 13.98
N SER A 14 31.10 -25.83 14.56
CA SER A 14 29.91 -26.43 15.19
C SER A 14 29.80 -26.10 16.68
N ASN A 15 30.81 -25.44 17.25
CA ASN A 15 30.90 -25.14 18.69
C ASN A 15 30.48 -23.72 19.07
N PHE A 16 30.19 -22.86 18.08
CA PHE A 16 29.54 -21.58 18.27
C PHE A 16 28.07 -21.74 17.87
N ASP A 17 27.17 -21.35 18.76
CA ASP A 17 25.76 -21.20 18.41
C ASP A 17 25.69 -20.17 17.27
N GLN A 18 25.36 -20.62 16.05
CA GLN A 18 25.41 -19.78 14.84
C GLN A 18 24.50 -18.54 14.94
N ASP A 19 23.61 -18.53 15.91
CA ASP A 19 22.66 -17.46 16.19
C ASP A 19 23.07 -16.50 17.32
N TYR A 20 24.16 -16.78 18.06
CA TYR A 20 24.54 -15.94 19.21
C TYR A 20 25.24 -14.66 18.76
N TYR A 21 24.67 -13.53 19.16
CA TYR A 21 25.23 -12.20 18.96
C TYR A 21 25.08 -11.41 20.27
N PRO A 22 26.08 -10.59 20.69
CA PRO A 22 26.01 -9.81 21.92
C PRO A 22 24.67 -9.07 22.07
N GLY A 23 24.01 -9.22 23.23
CA GLY A 23 22.69 -8.64 23.48
C GLY A 23 21.47 -9.50 23.12
N ARG A 24 21.65 -10.69 22.52
CA ARG A 24 20.61 -11.73 22.44
C ARG A 24 20.56 -12.57 23.72
N ARG A 25 19.46 -13.32 23.87
CA ARG A 25 19.33 -14.35 24.90
C ARG A 25 20.49 -15.36 24.79
N LYS A 26 21.25 -15.55 25.86
CA LYS A 26 22.28 -16.59 25.95
C LYS A 26 21.64 -17.97 25.80
N ARG A 27 22.20 -18.80 24.93
CA ARG A 27 21.77 -20.18 24.67
C ARG A 27 23.01 -21.09 24.60
N GLY A 28 22.83 -22.38 24.86
CA GLY A 28 23.93 -23.36 24.79
C GLY A 28 24.97 -23.19 25.91
N LYS A 29 26.25 -23.09 25.55
CA LYS A 29 27.39 -23.11 26.50
C LYS A 29 27.48 -21.88 27.41
N ASP A 30 26.92 -20.76 26.96
CA ASP A 30 26.94 -19.50 27.72
C ASP A 30 25.72 -19.34 28.64
N TYR A 31 24.77 -20.28 28.59
CA TYR A 31 23.61 -20.29 29.49
C TYR A 31 23.95 -21.05 30.79
N ARG A 32 23.64 -20.44 31.94
CA ARG A 32 23.68 -21.10 33.25
C ARG A 32 22.29 -21.04 33.87
N GLU A 33 21.90 -22.10 34.56
CA GLU A 33 20.56 -22.20 35.18
C GLU A 33 20.34 -21.13 36.26
N ASP A 34 21.41 -20.63 36.87
CA ASP A 34 21.41 -19.56 37.87
C ASP A 34 21.27 -18.14 37.26
N MET A 35 21.12 -18.00 35.93
CA MET A 35 21.01 -16.69 35.29
C MET A 35 19.64 -16.05 35.54
N LEU A 36 19.66 -14.75 35.83
CA LEU A 36 18.45 -13.98 36.07
C LEU A 36 17.71 -13.69 34.76
N GLU A 37 16.44 -14.08 34.70
CA GLU A 37 15.55 -13.74 33.61
C GLU A 37 15.11 -12.26 33.66
N LEU A 38 14.62 -11.75 32.52
CA LEU A 38 14.16 -10.35 32.39
C LEU A 38 13.20 -9.84 33.48
N PRO A 39 12.29 -10.65 34.06
CA PRO A 39 11.42 -10.20 35.15
C PRO A 39 12.15 -9.66 36.39
N PHE A 40 13.37 -10.13 36.66
CA PHE A 40 14.13 -9.74 37.86
C PHE A 40 14.85 -8.40 37.75
N PHE A 41 14.89 -7.82 36.55
CA PHE A 41 15.54 -6.54 36.29
C PHE A 41 14.53 -5.39 36.27
N TYR A 42 14.84 -4.34 37.01
CA TYR A 42 14.01 -3.13 37.11
C TYR A 42 14.75 -1.89 36.59
N PRO A 43 14.07 -0.96 35.90
CA PRO A 43 14.62 0.37 35.62
C PRO A 43 15.03 1.09 36.92
N GLY A 44 16.18 1.74 36.92
CA GLY A 44 16.82 2.39 38.07
C GLY A 44 17.67 1.46 38.95
N GLN A 45 17.66 0.15 38.68
CA GLN A 45 18.48 -0.80 39.44
C GLN A 45 19.95 -0.69 39.04
N ILE A 46 20.83 -0.58 40.05
CA ILE A 46 22.27 -0.63 39.87
C ILE A 46 22.74 -2.07 39.96
N CYS A 47 23.42 -2.53 38.92
CA CYS A 47 23.96 -3.88 38.82
C CYS A 47 25.48 -3.84 38.65
N TYR A 48 26.12 -4.90 39.14
CA TYR A 48 27.53 -5.16 38.88
C TYR A 48 27.66 -6.02 37.64
N GLY A 49 28.56 -5.66 36.72
CA GLY A 49 28.74 -6.40 35.49
C GLY A 49 30.15 -6.34 34.93
N LYS A 50 30.40 -7.15 33.90
CA LYS A 50 31.67 -7.22 33.18
C LYS A 50 31.47 -6.85 31.73
N VAL A 51 32.30 -5.95 31.21
CA VAL A 51 32.23 -5.54 29.81
C VAL A 51 32.61 -6.72 28.91
N ILE A 52 31.74 -7.08 27.98
CA ILE A 52 31.99 -8.19 27.03
C ILE A 52 32.74 -7.66 25.82
N SER A 53 32.12 -6.70 25.13
CA SER A 53 32.63 -6.15 23.88
C SER A 53 32.16 -4.71 23.70
N ILE A 54 32.91 -3.95 22.90
CA ILE A 54 32.61 -2.56 22.56
C ILE A 54 32.62 -2.44 21.04
N HIS A 55 31.46 -2.24 20.42
CA HIS A 55 31.31 -2.14 18.98
C HIS A 55 31.09 -0.69 18.54
N LEU A 56 31.63 -0.34 17.36
CA LEU A 56 31.54 1.01 16.79
C LEU A 56 30.10 1.44 16.47
N HIS A 57 29.30 0.54 15.89
CA HIS A 57 27.96 0.85 15.38
C HIS A 57 26.82 0.34 16.26
N GLN A 58 27.14 -0.48 17.26
CA GLN A 58 26.14 -1.21 18.03
C GLN A 58 26.21 -0.94 19.53
N GLY A 59 27.18 -0.15 19.99
CA GLY A 59 27.35 0.20 21.39
C GLY A 59 28.23 -0.79 22.16
N ALA A 60 28.22 -0.63 23.49
CA ALA A 60 28.94 -1.53 24.40
C ALA A 60 28.00 -2.53 25.05
N PHE A 61 28.51 -3.74 25.29
CA PHE A 61 27.78 -4.83 25.92
C PHE A 61 28.39 -5.17 27.28
N VAL A 62 27.53 -5.34 28.27
CA VAL A 62 27.92 -5.66 29.65
C VAL A 62 27.15 -6.89 30.10
N ASP A 63 27.89 -7.88 30.59
CA ASP A 63 27.34 -9.05 31.24
C ASP A 63 27.00 -8.74 32.70
N ILE A 64 25.73 -8.91 33.07
CA ILE A 64 25.24 -8.73 34.45
C ILE A 64 24.96 -10.08 35.12
N GLY A 65 25.20 -11.21 34.44
CA GLY A 65 24.78 -12.53 34.89
C GLY A 65 23.30 -12.80 34.65
N GLY A 66 22.64 -12.00 33.81
CA GLY A 66 21.29 -12.26 33.31
C GLY A 66 21.29 -13.07 32.02
N THR A 67 20.12 -13.55 31.62
CA THR A 67 19.93 -14.28 30.35
C THR A 67 20.19 -13.38 29.13
N HIS A 68 20.10 -12.07 29.29
CA HIS A 68 20.35 -11.07 28.24
C HIS A 68 21.52 -10.20 28.67
N ASP A 69 22.43 -9.92 27.74
CA ASP A 69 23.44 -8.90 27.97
C ASP A 69 22.79 -7.53 27.97
N GLY A 70 23.28 -6.65 28.84
CA GLY A 70 22.82 -5.29 28.84
C GLY A 70 23.57 -4.45 27.82
N TRP A 71 22.83 -3.54 27.19
CA TRP A 71 23.29 -2.71 26.10
C TRP A 71 23.45 -1.25 26.55
N VAL A 72 24.63 -0.67 26.27
CA VAL A 72 24.90 0.74 26.50
C VAL A 72 24.90 1.46 25.15
N PRO A 73 24.00 2.42 24.93
CA PRO A 73 23.84 3.11 23.65
C PRO A 73 25.00 4.09 23.40
N ILE A 74 26.02 3.64 22.68
CA ILE A 74 27.16 4.45 22.24
C ILE A 74 27.18 4.48 20.72
N LYS A 75 27.19 5.68 20.12
CA LYS A 75 27.09 5.86 18.67
C LYS A 75 28.35 6.53 18.10
N GLY A 76 28.86 6.00 16.99
CA GLY A 76 29.81 6.70 16.12
C GLY A 76 31.15 7.04 16.79
N ASN A 77 31.58 8.30 16.66
CA ASN A 77 32.90 8.77 17.09
C ASN A 77 33.19 8.64 18.59
N ASP A 78 32.16 8.62 19.44
CA ASP A 78 32.33 8.50 20.90
C ASP A 78 33.00 7.18 21.28
N TRP A 79 32.79 6.13 20.47
CA TRP A 79 33.47 4.85 20.61
C TRP A 79 34.99 4.99 20.66
N TYR A 80 35.57 5.89 19.84
CA TYR A 80 37.02 6.07 19.75
C TYR A 80 37.61 6.57 21.07
N TRP A 81 36.90 7.45 21.78
CA TRP A 81 37.33 7.98 23.07
C TRP A 81 37.05 6.99 24.20
N ILE A 82 35.89 6.32 24.17
CA ILE A 82 35.44 5.41 25.22
C ILE A 82 36.33 4.17 25.33
N ARG A 83 36.92 3.68 24.24
CA ARG A 83 37.85 2.53 24.26
C ARG A 83 39.09 2.76 25.15
N HIS A 84 39.44 4.03 25.42
CA HIS A 84 40.57 4.36 26.29
C HIS A 84 40.20 4.24 27.78
N HIS A 85 38.92 4.45 28.11
CA HIS A 85 38.40 4.39 29.47
C HIS A 85 37.79 3.04 29.83
N ILE A 86 37.24 2.32 28.85
CA ILE A 86 36.63 0.99 29.03
C ILE A 86 37.34 -0.02 28.15
N LYS A 87 37.74 -1.14 28.75
CA LYS A 87 38.28 -2.29 28.03
C LYS A 87 37.36 -3.50 28.19
N PRO A 88 37.25 -4.36 27.16
CA PRO A 88 36.66 -5.68 27.31
C PRO A 88 37.27 -6.42 28.49
N GLY A 89 36.42 -6.99 29.34
CA GLY A 89 36.79 -7.70 30.55
C GLY A 89 36.90 -6.85 31.82
N MET A 90 36.73 -5.53 31.73
CA MET A 90 36.70 -4.64 32.90
C MET A 90 35.38 -4.80 33.66
N ASN A 91 35.44 -4.76 34.99
CA ASN A 91 34.26 -4.80 35.84
C ASN A 91 33.72 -3.38 36.03
N VAL A 92 32.42 -3.22 35.90
CA VAL A 92 31.73 -1.93 35.85
C VAL A 92 30.44 -1.99 36.66
N TYR A 93 30.03 -0.82 37.18
CA TYR A 93 28.69 -0.65 37.75
C TYR A 93 27.80 0.03 36.71
N VAL A 94 26.66 -0.60 36.43
CA VAL A 94 25.69 -0.15 35.43
C VAL A 94 24.34 0.09 36.08
N GLU A 95 23.64 1.12 35.63
CA GLU A 95 22.24 1.40 35.96
C GLU A 95 21.37 1.00 34.77
N ILE A 96 20.29 0.28 35.03
CA ILE A 96 19.32 -0.10 34.00
C ILE A 96 18.40 1.11 33.76
N LEU A 97 18.37 1.64 32.55
CA LEU A 97 17.50 2.77 32.19
C LEU A 97 16.11 2.29 31.75
N ALA A 98 16.07 1.28 30.90
CA ALA A 98 14.83 0.79 30.32
C ALA A 98 14.89 -0.72 30.09
N LYS A 99 13.73 -1.36 30.32
CA LYS A 99 13.46 -2.74 29.97
C LYS A 99 12.43 -2.76 28.84
N ARG A 100 12.69 -3.55 27.81
CA ARG A 100 11.86 -3.67 26.60
C ARG A 100 11.62 -5.13 26.22
N ASP A 101 10.68 -5.33 25.30
CA ASP A 101 10.33 -6.67 24.85
C ASP A 101 11.44 -7.30 23.99
N PRO A 102 11.96 -8.49 24.37
CA PRO A 102 13.05 -9.16 23.67
C PRO A 102 12.68 -9.67 22.27
N TYR A 103 11.38 -9.78 21.95
CA TYR A 103 10.91 -10.22 20.64
C TYR A 103 10.78 -9.07 19.62
N ARG A 104 10.77 -7.81 20.07
CA ARG A 104 10.63 -6.64 19.21
C ARG A 104 11.93 -5.85 19.13
N PHE A 105 12.56 -5.61 20.27
CA PHE A 105 13.81 -4.88 20.34
C PHE A 105 15.00 -5.81 20.24
N ARG A 106 16.04 -5.36 19.54
CA ARG A 106 17.28 -6.13 19.41
C ARG A 106 17.97 -6.32 20.75
N PHE A 107 17.89 -5.29 21.59
CA PHE A 107 18.49 -5.25 22.92
C PHE A 107 17.40 -4.92 23.94
N PRO A 108 16.98 -5.88 24.78
CA PRO A 108 15.87 -5.68 25.72
C PRO A 108 16.26 -4.87 26.96
N LEU A 109 17.55 -4.84 27.32
CA LEU A 109 18.05 -4.11 28.50
C LEU A 109 18.92 -2.94 28.04
N GLU A 110 18.45 -1.72 28.25
CA GLU A 110 19.21 -0.49 28.00
C GLU A 110 19.78 0.04 29.30
N MET A 111 21.07 0.40 29.29
CA MET A 111 21.81 0.71 30.50
C MET A 111 22.77 1.87 30.33
N ARG A 112 23.21 2.39 31.47
CA ARG A 112 24.19 3.46 31.63
C ARG A 112 25.31 3.04 32.57
N LEU A 113 26.52 3.51 32.31
CA LEU A 113 27.67 3.25 33.19
C LEU A 113 27.71 4.28 34.31
N VAL A 114 27.52 3.82 35.55
CA VAL A 114 27.64 4.65 36.76
C VAL A 114 29.11 4.76 37.16
N TYR A 115 29.84 3.65 37.10
CA TYR A 115 31.26 3.61 37.43
C TYR A 115 32.04 2.65 36.51
N PRO A 116 33.07 3.13 35.78
CA PRO A 116 33.49 4.53 35.66
C PRO A 116 32.42 5.39 34.99
N ASN A 117 32.19 6.60 35.51
CA ASN A 117 31.19 7.52 34.95
C ASN A 117 31.71 8.07 33.62
N ILE A 118 31.09 7.65 32.53
CA ILE A 118 31.48 8.00 31.15
C ILE A 118 30.41 8.85 30.47
N ASP A 119 29.35 9.22 31.19
CA ASP A 119 28.26 10.03 30.65
C ASP A 119 28.74 11.35 30.03
N HIS A 120 29.76 11.96 30.61
CA HIS A 120 30.35 13.20 30.11
C HIS A 120 31.12 13.05 28.79
N LEU A 121 31.46 11.81 28.41
CA LEU A 121 32.16 11.49 27.16
C LEU A 121 31.20 10.98 26.06
N ILE A 122 29.93 10.76 26.39
CA ILE A 122 28.90 10.29 25.45
C ILE A 122 28.08 11.50 24.99
N PHE A 123 28.38 11.99 23.80
CA PHE A 123 27.67 13.11 23.18
C PHE A 123 26.55 12.61 22.27
N ASN A 124 26.77 11.50 21.56
CA ASN A 124 25.83 10.90 20.63
C ASN A 124 25.25 9.60 21.21
N ARG A 125 24.04 9.70 21.75
CA ARG A 125 23.23 8.53 22.11
C ARG A 125 22.41 8.07 20.91
N PHE A 126 21.92 6.83 20.98
CA PHE A 126 20.90 6.39 20.04
C PHE A 126 19.58 7.10 20.34
N ASP A 127 19.02 7.78 19.35
CA ASP A 127 17.72 8.45 19.48
C ASP A 127 16.59 7.44 19.77
N PHE A 128 16.70 6.26 19.15
CA PHE A 128 15.76 5.16 19.32
C PHE A 128 16.51 3.82 19.35
N PRO A 129 16.03 2.86 20.14
CA PRO A 129 16.62 1.52 20.17
C PRO A 129 16.47 0.78 18.84
N PRO A 130 17.40 -0.13 18.52
CA PRO A 130 17.28 -0.97 17.34
C PRO A 130 16.14 -1.99 17.47
N ILE A 131 15.34 -2.14 16.40
CA ILE A 131 14.14 -3.00 16.33
C ILE A 131 14.35 -4.07 15.25
N PHE A 132 13.73 -5.25 15.42
CA PHE A 132 13.66 -6.27 14.38
C PHE A 132 12.55 -5.97 13.37
N HIS A 133 12.90 -6.03 12.09
CA HIS A 133 11.92 -6.04 11.00
C HIS A 133 11.49 -7.50 10.76
N ARG A 134 10.21 -7.79 10.99
CA ARG A 134 9.59 -9.09 10.67
C ARG A 134 9.10 -9.06 9.22
N LYS A 135 8.96 -10.23 8.61
CA LYS A 135 8.38 -10.34 7.24
C LYS A 135 6.93 -9.86 7.17
N GLU A 136 6.22 -9.88 8.30
CA GLU A 136 4.82 -9.45 8.44
C GLU A 136 4.67 -7.94 8.71
N ASP A 137 5.77 -7.22 8.97
CA ASP A 137 5.75 -5.78 9.20
C ASP A 137 5.58 -5.03 7.87
N THR A 138 4.36 -5.02 7.34
CA THR A 138 4.01 -4.29 6.10
C THR A 138 3.64 -2.82 6.38
N ASN A 139 3.20 -2.51 7.61
CA ASN A 139 2.77 -1.18 8.01
C ASN A 139 3.88 -0.45 8.79
N GLU A 140 4.49 0.56 8.15
CA GLU A 140 5.56 1.37 8.74
C GLU A 140 5.09 2.18 9.96
N GLU A 141 3.83 2.63 9.98
CA GLU A 141 3.31 3.44 11.08
C GLU A 141 3.23 2.64 12.39
N GLN A 142 2.80 1.37 12.29
CA GLN A 142 2.74 0.48 13.44
C GLN A 142 4.13 0.23 14.03
N LEU A 143 5.12 0.02 13.14
CA LEU A 143 6.50 -0.20 13.55
C LEU A 143 7.09 1.02 14.29
N TRP A 144 6.71 2.23 13.87
CA TRP A 144 7.15 3.44 14.54
C TRP A 144 6.48 3.65 15.89
N ARG A 145 5.17 3.41 15.99
CA ARG A 145 4.44 3.48 17.27
C ARG A 145 5.05 2.53 18.30
N GLU A 146 5.29 1.28 17.91
CA GLU A 146 5.93 0.29 18.78
C GLU A 146 7.38 0.66 19.12
N GLY A 147 8.08 1.31 18.21
CA GLY A 147 9.43 1.83 18.43
C GLY A 147 9.52 3.11 19.26
N GLY A 148 8.38 3.67 19.69
CA GLY A 148 8.31 4.99 20.34
C GLY A 148 8.76 6.14 19.44
N ARG A 149 8.79 5.93 18.12
CA ARG A 149 9.17 6.90 17.11
C ARG A 149 7.97 7.77 16.78
N LEU A 150 8.21 9.05 16.51
CA LEU A 150 7.16 9.96 16.08
C LEU A 150 6.62 9.48 14.72
N PRO A 151 5.29 9.51 14.50
CA PRO A 151 4.73 9.22 13.20
C PRO A 151 5.23 10.25 12.18
N ILE A 152 5.68 9.80 11.00
CA ILE A 152 5.98 10.74 9.91
C ILE A 152 4.66 11.38 9.48
N PRO A 153 4.59 12.73 9.44
CA PRO A 153 3.42 13.42 8.92
C PRO A 153 3.10 12.90 7.52
N ARG A 154 1.83 12.55 7.28
CA ARG A 154 1.39 12.21 5.93
C ARG A 154 1.74 13.40 5.03
N LYS A 155 2.45 13.12 3.93
CA LYS A 155 2.70 14.16 2.93
C LYS A 155 1.33 14.66 2.45
N LYS A 156 1.18 15.98 2.36
CA LYS A 156 0.02 16.54 1.66
C LYS A 156 -0.03 15.90 0.26
N PRO A 157 -1.22 15.59 -0.27
CA PRO A 157 -1.36 15.23 -1.67
C PRO A 157 -0.61 16.27 -2.51
N SER A 158 0.08 15.82 -3.56
CA SER A 158 0.80 16.75 -4.44
C SER A 158 -0.13 17.70 -5.19
N THR A 159 -1.40 17.33 -5.31
CA THR A 159 -2.39 18.07 -6.08
C THR A 159 -3.33 18.82 -5.15
N ASP A 160 -3.51 20.11 -5.44
CA ASP A 160 -4.45 20.96 -4.73
C ASP A 160 -5.87 20.62 -5.19
N MET A 161 -6.60 19.88 -4.36
CA MET A 161 -7.99 19.45 -4.62
C MET A 161 -8.94 20.65 -4.83
N GLU A 162 -8.55 21.86 -4.41
CA GLU A 162 -9.26 23.11 -4.69
C GLU A 162 -9.17 23.55 -6.17
N THR A 163 -8.10 23.20 -6.86
CA THR A 163 -7.87 23.64 -8.23
C THR A 163 -8.28 22.59 -9.26
N GLU A 164 -8.49 21.34 -8.82
CA GLU A 164 -8.90 20.27 -9.72
C GLU A 164 -10.33 20.52 -10.25
N PRO A 165 -10.53 20.40 -11.57
CA PRO A 165 -11.86 20.41 -12.13
C PRO A 165 -12.63 19.19 -11.62
N LEU A 166 -13.90 19.40 -11.26
CA LEU A 166 -14.80 18.31 -10.89
C LEU A 166 -15.05 17.47 -12.15
N VAL A 167 -14.53 16.25 -12.16
CA VAL A 167 -14.73 15.30 -13.24
C VAL A 167 -16.04 14.56 -13.00
N SER A 168 -17.00 14.71 -13.89
CA SER A 168 -18.24 13.94 -13.89
C SER A 168 -18.06 12.66 -14.71
N ASP A 169 -17.29 11.71 -14.19
CA ASP A 169 -17.14 10.39 -14.80
C ASP A 169 -18.05 9.40 -14.06
N HIS A 170 -19.36 9.44 -14.36
CA HIS A 170 -20.24 8.43 -13.80
C HIS A 170 -20.01 7.10 -14.55
N PRO A 171 -19.73 5.97 -13.85
CA PRO A 171 -19.37 4.71 -14.50
C PRO A 171 -20.47 4.14 -15.41
N PHE A 172 -21.72 4.54 -15.16
CA PHE A 172 -22.88 4.11 -15.96
C PHE A 172 -23.09 4.94 -17.24
N VAL A 173 -22.43 6.10 -17.39
CA VAL A 173 -22.60 6.95 -18.57
C VAL A 173 -21.99 6.29 -19.81
N GLU A 174 -20.85 5.61 -19.66
CA GLU A 174 -20.27 4.80 -20.76
C GLU A 174 -21.24 3.71 -21.21
N THR A 175 -21.90 3.02 -20.27
CA THR A 175 -22.88 1.98 -20.60
C THR A 175 -24.15 2.53 -21.26
N LEU A 176 -24.64 3.69 -20.83
CA LEU A 176 -25.77 4.36 -21.46
C LEU A 176 -25.45 4.79 -22.89
N TRP A 177 -24.23 5.28 -23.13
CA TRP A 177 -23.76 5.63 -24.46
C TRP A 177 -23.65 4.41 -25.37
N GLU A 178 -23.16 3.28 -24.85
CA GLU A 178 -23.12 2.01 -25.59
C GLU A 178 -24.54 1.54 -25.98
N TRP A 179 -25.49 1.57 -25.05
CA TRP A 179 -26.88 1.22 -25.32
C TRP A 179 -27.53 2.17 -26.33
N HIS A 180 -27.27 3.47 -26.22
CA HIS A 180 -27.78 4.47 -27.15
C HIS A 180 -27.31 4.18 -28.59
N ASN A 181 -26.03 3.91 -28.78
CA ASN A 181 -25.48 3.59 -30.08
C ASN A 181 -26.05 2.28 -30.62
N ALA A 182 -26.18 1.25 -29.77
CA ALA A 182 -26.78 -0.01 -30.17
C ALA A 182 -28.24 0.16 -30.63
N GLU A 183 -29.06 0.90 -29.86
CA GLU A 183 -30.44 1.24 -30.21
C GLU A 183 -30.50 1.95 -31.58
N GLN A 184 -29.67 2.98 -31.80
CA GLN A 184 -29.66 3.71 -33.08
C GLN A 184 -29.18 2.85 -34.26
N MET A 185 -28.13 2.04 -34.08
CA MET A 185 -27.63 1.15 -35.14
C MET A 185 -28.68 0.12 -35.57
N ILE A 186 -29.44 -0.43 -34.62
CA ILE A 186 -30.54 -1.36 -34.93
C ILE A 186 -31.64 -0.64 -35.71
N LEU A 187 -32.04 0.56 -35.27
CA LEU A 187 -33.08 1.34 -35.94
C LEU A 187 -32.65 1.77 -37.36
N ASP A 188 -31.40 2.18 -37.54
CA ASP A 188 -30.86 2.51 -38.87
C ASP A 188 -30.88 1.28 -39.79
N HIS A 189 -30.54 0.10 -39.27
CA HIS A 189 -30.60 -1.15 -40.03
C HIS A 189 -32.03 -1.59 -40.39
N GLU A 190 -32.99 -1.40 -39.48
CA GLU A 190 -34.43 -1.61 -39.74
C GLU A 190 -34.93 -0.65 -40.84
N ASP A 191 -34.53 0.63 -40.79
CA ASP A 191 -34.88 1.66 -41.76
C ASP A 191 -34.29 1.40 -43.17
N GLU A 192 -33.06 0.89 -43.25
CA GLU A 192 -32.39 0.55 -44.52
C GLU A 192 -32.96 -0.72 -45.19
N ASN A 193 -33.54 -1.64 -44.41
CA ASN A 193 -34.04 -2.93 -44.90
C ASN A 193 -35.53 -3.14 -44.61
N PRO A 194 -36.43 -2.27 -45.11
CA PRO A 194 -37.85 -2.30 -44.76
C PRO A 194 -38.54 -3.61 -45.16
N ASP A 195 -38.09 -4.27 -46.23
CA ASP A 195 -38.69 -5.53 -46.70
C ASP A 195 -38.41 -6.72 -45.78
N LYS A 196 -37.33 -6.69 -45.00
CA LYS A 196 -36.96 -7.78 -44.08
C LYS A 196 -37.69 -7.69 -42.73
N PHE A 197 -38.11 -6.49 -42.33
CA PHE A 197 -38.64 -6.20 -41.00
C PHE A 197 -40.12 -5.79 -41.00
N LYS A 198 -40.86 -6.05 -42.09
CA LYS A 198 -42.30 -5.77 -42.20
C LYS A 198 -43.14 -6.50 -41.15
N ASP A 199 -42.82 -7.77 -40.88
CA ASP A 199 -43.60 -8.65 -40.00
C ASP A 199 -42.80 -9.19 -38.80
N VAL A 200 -41.50 -8.86 -38.73
CA VAL A 200 -40.54 -9.46 -37.78
C VAL A 200 -39.70 -8.35 -37.17
N THR A 201 -39.55 -8.33 -35.84
CA THR A 201 -38.69 -7.37 -35.13
C THR A 201 -37.25 -7.86 -35.06
N TYR A 202 -36.28 -6.95 -35.05
CA TYR A 202 -34.86 -7.32 -34.90
C TYR A 202 -34.61 -8.24 -33.70
N GLU A 203 -35.26 -7.96 -32.56
CA GLU A 203 -35.18 -8.76 -31.33
C GLU A 203 -35.53 -10.24 -31.53
N SER A 204 -36.48 -10.54 -32.43
CA SER A 204 -36.91 -11.92 -32.71
C SER A 204 -35.97 -12.70 -33.63
N THR A 205 -35.03 -12.00 -34.28
CA THR A 205 -34.02 -12.61 -35.17
C THR A 205 -32.70 -12.93 -34.46
N VAL A 206 -32.49 -12.43 -33.25
CA VAL A 206 -31.21 -12.57 -32.55
C VAL A 206 -31.32 -13.60 -31.41
N ASP A 207 -30.40 -14.55 -31.43
CA ASP A 207 -30.33 -15.63 -30.45
C ASP A 207 -29.69 -15.14 -29.14
N THR A 208 -30.51 -14.71 -28.19
CA THR A 208 -30.06 -14.15 -26.88
C THR A 208 -29.41 -15.17 -25.95
N SER A 209 -29.37 -16.44 -26.33
CA SER A 209 -28.84 -17.57 -25.55
C SER A 209 -27.31 -17.66 -25.53
N SER A 210 -26.61 -16.86 -26.36
CA SER A 210 -25.15 -16.91 -26.55
C SER A 210 -24.38 -15.73 -25.93
N PHE A 211 -25.02 -14.92 -25.09
CA PHE A 211 -24.38 -13.79 -24.42
C PHE A 211 -23.47 -14.28 -23.28
N ASP A 212 -22.17 -13.99 -23.41
CA ASP A 212 -21.16 -14.28 -22.39
C ASP A 212 -20.71 -12.95 -21.75
N GLU A 213 -21.06 -12.77 -20.46
CA GLU A 213 -20.80 -11.55 -19.70
C GLU A 213 -19.29 -11.32 -19.46
N GLU A 214 -18.50 -12.41 -19.35
CA GLU A 214 -17.05 -12.33 -19.17
C GLU A 214 -16.33 -11.88 -20.46
N ASN A 215 -16.90 -12.18 -21.64
CA ASN A 215 -16.36 -11.83 -22.95
C ASN A 215 -17.11 -10.67 -23.63
N ARG A 216 -17.66 -9.73 -22.83
CA ARG A 216 -18.39 -8.55 -23.30
C ARG A 216 -17.55 -7.65 -24.22
N ILE A 217 -16.25 -7.51 -23.94
CA ILE A 217 -15.34 -6.61 -24.68
C ILE A 217 -14.29 -7.45 -25.40
N GLN A 218 -14.30 -7.41 -26.72
CA GLN A 218 -13.32 -8.08 -27.56
C GLN A 218 -12.41 -7.07 -28.25
N TYR A 219 -11.10 -7.19 -28.03
CA TYR A 219 -10.11 -6.40 -28.73
C TYR A 219 -9.68 -7.12 -30.00
N THR A 220 -9.92 -6.48 -31.15
CA THR A 220 -9.58 -7.00 -32.47
C THR A 220 -8.76 -5.98 -33.25
N GLU A 221 -8.14 -6.39 -34.34
CA GLU A 221 -7.42 -5.48 -35.24
C GLU A 221 -8.22 -5.32 -36.54
N GLY A 222 -8.50 -4.08 -36.91
CA GLY A 222 -9.18 -3.73 -38.15
C GLY A 222 -8.25 -2.96 -39.07
N ARG A 223 -8.19 -3.33 -40.34
CA ARG A 223 -7.49 -2.52 -41.36
C ARG A 223 -8.43 -1.45 -41.89
N VAL A 224 -8.06 -0.18 -41.68
CA VAL A 224 -8.67 0.96 -42.38
C VAL A 224 -7.64 1.46 -43.38
N LYS A 225 -7.90 1.21 -44.67
CA LYS A 225 -6.93 1.44 -45.77
C LYS A 225 -5.62 0.67 -45.52
N GLU A 226 -4.48 1.36 -45.43
CA GLU A 226 -3.15 0.76 -45.20
C GLU A 226 -2.76 0.66 -43.71
N THR A 227 -3.54 1.27 -42.80
CA THR A 227 -3.24 1.29 -41.36
C THR A 227 -4.05 0.25 -40.59
N VAL A 228 -3.36 -0.53 -39.74
CA VAL A 228 -3.99 -1.44 -38.78
C VAL A 228 -4.33 -0.67 -37.52
N LEU A 229 -5.62 -0.57 -37.18
CA LEU A 229 -6.13 0.07 -35.99
C LEU A 229 -6.67 -0.98 -35.02
N LYS A 230 -6.47 -0.73 -33.72
CA LYS A 230 -7.09 -1.53 -32.67
C LYS A 230 -8.58 -1.18 -32.62
N LYS A 231 -9.43 -2.20 -32.68
CA LYS A 231 -10.89 -2.11 -32.63
C LYS A 231 -11.38 -2.75 -31.34
N LYS A 232 -12.20 -2.02 -30.58
CA LYS A 232 -12.98 -2.54 -29.45
C LYS A 232 -14.34 -2.96 -30.01
N VAL A 233 -14.69 -4.24 -29.91
CA VAL A 233 -16.04 -4.74 -30.18
C VAL A 233 -16.71 -4.94 -28.82
N VAL A 234 -17.82 -4.24 -28.60
CA VAL A 234 -18.62 -4.37 -27.39
C VAL A 234 -19.87 -5.13 -27.73
N ASN A 235 -20.04 -6.30 -27.13
CA ASN A 235 -21.25 -7.10 -27.25
C ASN A 235 -22.27 -6.58 -26.23
N VAL A 236 -23.41 -6.10 -26.71
CA VAL A 236 -24.48 -5.55 -25.87
C VAL A 236 -25.64 -6.52 -25.84
N ASN A 237 -26.21 -6.75 -24.66
CA ASN A 237 -27.38 -7.60 -24.51
C ASN A 237 -28.64 -6.86 -24.97
N ILE A 238 -29.37 -7.43 -25.91
CA ILE A 238 -30.58 -6.82 -26.49
C ILE A 238 -31.67 -6.66 -25.43
N LYS A 239 -31.70 -7.49 -24.38
CA LYS A 239 -32.68 -7.39 -23.29
C LYS A 239 -32.51 -6.13 -22.43
N GLU A 240 -31.33 -5.52 -22.44
CA GLU A 240 -31.05 -4.28 -21.70
C GLU A 240 -31.44 -3.02 -22.50
N LEU A 241 -31.68 -3.18 -23.80
CA LEU A 241 -32.08 -2.09 -24.69
C LEU A 241 -33.59 -1.82 -24.56
N ASP A 242 -33.98 -0.54 -24.57
CA ASP A 242 -35.39 -0.15 -24.55
C ASP A 242 -35.85 0.20 -25.97
N MET A 243 -36.00 -0.84 -26.79
CA MET A 243 -36.34 -0.70 -28.20
C MET A 243 -37.75 -0.12 -28.42
N LYS A 244 -38.68 -0.31 -27.46
CA LYS A 244 -40.03 0.26 -27.55
C LYS A 244 -40.00 1.77 -27.43
N ALA A 245 -39.29 2.30 -26.43
CA ALA A 245 -39.11 3.73 -26.28
C ALA A 245 -38.31 4.32 -27.44
N ALA A 246 -37.25 3.62 -27.89
CA ALA A 246 -36.41 4.07 -29.00
C ALA A 246 -37.20 4.17 -30.33
N ARG A 247 -38.06 3.19 -30.64
CA ARG A 247 -38.94 3.24 -31.83
C ARG A 247 -39.95 4.38 -31.75
N ALA A 248 -40.59 4.58 -30.59
CA ALA A 248 -41.55 5.67 -30.39
C ALA A 248 -40.88 7.06 -30.57
N GLU A 249 -39.67 7.24 -30.03
CA GLU A 249 -38.88 8.47 -30.23
C GLU A 249 -38.51 8.67 -31.71
N ARG A 250 -38.13 7.60 -32.41
CA ARG A 250 -37.80 7.65 -33.83
C ARG A 250 -39.00 7.98 -34.72
N GLU A 251 -40.18 7.43 -34.43
CA GLU A 251 -41.43 7.76 -35.13
C GLU A 251 -41.82 9.23 -34.94
N GLU A 252 -41.71 9.74 -33.71
CA GLU A 252 -41.96 11.14 -33.40
C GLU A 252 -40.99 12.07 -34.15
N ILE A 253 -39.69 11.72 -34.17
CA ILE A 253 -38.68 12.46 -34.94
C ILE A 253 -39.01 12.46 -36.44
N LYS A 254 -39.44 11.31 -37.00
CA LYS A 254 -39.86 11.22 -38.40
C LYS A 254 -41.07 12.11 -38.69
N ARG A 255 -42.07 12.11 -37.79
CA ARG A 255 -43.26 12.97 -37.90
C ARG A 255 -42.88 14.45 -37.90
N LEU A 256 -42.09 14.87 -36.89
CA LEU A 256 -41.66 16.27 -36.76
C LEU A 256 -40.79 16.72 -37.94
N LYS A 257 -39.96 15.83 -38.49
CA LYS A 257 -39.17 16.09 -39.68
C LYS A 257 -40.05 16.29 -40.92
N ALA A 258 -41.10 15.49 -41.09
CA ALA A 258 -42.07 15.67 -42.17
C ALA A 258 -42.83 17.00 -42.05
N GLU A 259 -43.31 17.35 -40.86
CA GLU A 259 -43.98 18.64 -40.60
C GLU A 259 -43.06 19.84 -40.87
N ALA A 260 -41.79 19.76 -40.47
CA ALA A 260 -40.82 20.81 -40.75
C ALA A 260 -40.53 20.94 -42.26
N GLN A 261 -40.45 19.80 -42.97
CA GLN A 261 -40.26 19.79 -44.41
C GLN A 261 -41.47 20.39 -45.16
N GLU A 262 -42.70 20.14 -44.69
CA GLU A 262 -43.92 20.79 -45.21
C GLU A 262 -43.94 22.30 -44.95
N ARG A 263 -43.40 22.76 -43.81
CA ARG A 263 -43.20 24.18 -43.51
C ARG A 263 -42.04 24.83 -44.26
N GLY A 264 -41.17 24.05 -44.91
CA GLY A 264 -39.96 24.53 -45.58
C GLY A 264 -38.83 24.90 -44.62
N GLU A 265 -38.84 24.36 -43.39
CA GLU A 265 -37.86 24.62 -42.33
C GLU A 265 -36.83 23.48 -42.23
N GLU A 266 -35.59 23.79 -41.85
CA GLU A 266 -34.60 22.76 -41.51
C GLU A 266 -34.87 22.18 -40.11
N TYR A 267 -35.20 20.89 -40.05
CA TYR A 267 -35.38 20.20 -38.77
C TYR A 267 -34.03 19.91 -38.10
N LYS A 268 -33.85 20.43 -36.89
CA LYS A 268 -32.72 20.08 -36.02
C LYS A 268 -33.17 19.06 -34.98
N ILE A 269 -32.49 17.91 -34.96
CA ILE A 269 -32.73 16.87 -33.96
C ILE A 269 -32.32 17.41 -32.59
N GLY A 270 -33.23 17.34 -31.63
CA GLY A 270 -32.97 17.70 -30.23
C GLY A 270 -32.12 16.67 -29.49
N LYS A 271 -31.97 16.83 -28.17
CA LYS A 271 -31.35 15.79 -27.35
C LYS A 271 -32.26 14.57 -27.32
N MET A 272 -31.70 13.40 -27.61
CA MET A 272 -32.42 12.13 -27.47
C MET A 272 -32.55 11.71 -26.00
N ARG A 273 -33.50 10.84 -25.69
CA ARG A 273 -33.80 10.36 -24.34
C ARG A 273 -32.55 9.89 -23.58
N ARG A 274 -31.73 9.04 -24.18
CA ARG A 274 -30.49 8.52 -23.55
C ARG A 274 -29.47 9.62 -23.29
N ASN A 275 -29.42 10.67 -24.11
CA ASN A 275 -28.54 11.82 -23.86
C ASN A 275 -29.00 12.62 -22.64
N ILE A 276 -30.31 12.75 -22.45
CA ILE A 276 -30.88 13.38 -21.25
C ILE A 276 -30.55 12.54 -20.01
N GLU A 277 -30.71 11.22 -20.10
CA GLU A 277 -30.36 10.29 -19.01
C GLU A 277 -28.87 10.38 -18.66
N MET A 278 -27.98 10.41 -19.66
CA MET A 278 -26.54 10.62 -19.43
C MET A 278 -26.25 11.94 -18.71
N ASP A 279 -26.85 13.05 -19.16
CA ASP A 279 -26.70 14.36 -18.51
C ASP A 279 -27.15 14.34 -17.03
N GLU A 280 -28.21 13.58 -16.71
CA GLU A 280 -28.71 13.42 -15.34
C GLU A 280 -27.71 12.66 -14.44
N TYR A 281 -27.13 11.57 -14.94
CA TYR A 281 -26.11 10.82 -14.20
C TYR A 281 -24.82 11.62 -13.99
N ASP A 282 -24.38 12.36 -15.01
CA ASP A 282 -23.22 13.26 -14.90
C ASP A 282 -23.48 14.35 -13.86
N LEU A 283 -24.69 14.93 -13.85
CA LEU A 283 -25.08 15.94 -12.86
C LEU A 283 -25.09 15.37 -11.44
N LEU A 284 -25.57 14.14 -11.24
CA LEU A 284 -25.56 13.47 -9.94
C LEU A 284 -24.13 13.24 -9.44
N GLN A 285 -23.25 12.73 -10.30
CA GLN A 285 -21.85 12.49 -9.96
C GLN A 285 -21.13 13.79 -9.65
N TRP A 286 -21.37 14.82 -10.46
CA TRP A 286 -20.80 16.15 -10.23
C TRP A 286 -21.20 16.73 -8.87
N ARG A 287 -22.49 16.63 -8.50
CA ARG A 287 -22.97 17.08 -7.18
C ARG A 287 -22.28 16.35 -6.04
N ARG A 288 -22.14 15.03 -6.16
CA ARG A 288 -21.44 14.22 -5.16
C ARG A 288 -19.98 14.64 -5.02
N SER A 289 -19.26 14.79 -6.12
CA SER A 289 -17.86 15.25 -6.09
C SER A 289 -17.73 16.66 -5.51
N TYR A 290 -18.70 17.54 -5.77
CA TYR A 290 -18.75 18.87 -5.17
C TYR A 290 -18.94 18.79 -3.65
N GLU A 291 -19.88 17.98 -3.16
CA GLU A 291 -20.13 17.77 -1.73
C GLU A 291 -18.91 17.15 -1.01
N GLU A 292 -18.28 16.14 -1.62
CA GLU A 292 -17.06 15.51 -1.10
C GLU A 292 -15.92 16.54 -0.98
N ARG A 293 -15.74 17.38 -2.01
CA ARG A 293 -14.76 18.47 -1.97
C ARG A 293 -15.08 19.50 -0.89
N GLU A 294 -16.34 19.93 -0.75
CA GLU A 294 -16.72 20.85 0.33
C GLU A 294 -16.46 20.25 1.71
N ALA A 295 -16.76 18.97 1.91
CA ALA A 295 -16.48 18.27 3.16
C ALA A 295 -14.97 18.25 3.47
N LEU A 296 -14.14 17.92 2.48
CA LEU A 296 -12.69 17.95 2.61
C LEU A 296 -12.16 19.35 2.94
N LEU A 297 -12.70 20.39 2.30
CA LEU A 297 -12.28 21.78 2.58
C LEU A 297 -12.66 22.23 3.99
N ARG A 298 -13.82 21.80 4.50
CA ARG A 298 -14.20 22.02 5.89
C ARG A 298 -13.21 21.34 6.83
N ASP A 299 -12.88 20.08 6.59
CA ASP A 299 -11.95 19.32 7.44
C ASP A 299 -10.52 19.88 7.44
N ILE A 300 -10.06 20.49 6.33
CA ILE A 300 -8.73 21.11 6.23
C ILE A 300 -8.67 22.47 6.95
N CYS A 301 -9.78 23.22 6.96
CA CYS A 301 -9.83 24.58 7.51
C CYS A 301 -10.01 24.63 9.05
N TRP A 302 -10.17 23.49 9.72
CA TRP A 302 -10.22 23.35 11.19
C TRP A 302 -8.91 22.76 11.73
#